data_AF-A0A2P5B7Q9-F1
#
_entry.id   AF-A0A2P5B7Q9-F1
#
_cell.length_a   1.000
_cell.length_b   1.000
_cell.length_c   1.000
_cell.angle_alpha   90.00
_cell.angle_beta   90.00
_cell.angle_gamma   90.00
#
_symmetry.space_group_name_H-M   'P 1'
#
loop_
_entity.id
_entity.type
_entity.pdbx_description
1 polymer ?
#
loop_
_entity_poly.entity_id
_entity_poly.type
_entity_poly.pdbx_seq_one_letter_code
_entity_poly.pdbx_strand_id
1 'polypeptide(L)'
;MVNLFLSEPNWNDIGDSDSAKGRISLLSKLESVIQSFLMSGGRSEARLWLCNTVAGISSVTCRHQCELFMDLLRSKPVKYSLASQLLEMIFDKRPQKVGSLISKKSHPTRISEWFSNFSVSGDGMEHGKGAKALSQFAFVNRDICWEELEWKGKHGQSPAVVATKPHYFLDLDVQRTVENFLENVPEFWSSSEFAESLKDGEILFIDRNFFLDYFIDLMYKENSRDVWEVITEFLMEESFSYLCQHLLITLEERDFCKFLEQLRGYLHPRMEHKDFSNSSFMFEIILSKCSDFGSFDQILLLDATLTKKRELRRLLCDEGGEEAEAETKDIVSQICAIPDHDNSLAAVIKGCFKLKTVEAFKWLVLQSWVFYYRFLEGCRTVESWESLFLKNGITFRRSNTYALLNDDGLSEESGSDLDHGVLKETKHKKKSRKKRRKLGRDNRYKNEFLDFDTTKDTFALQSDSGSLLLSTDGYSTSWSIVDLPEHLSQHCLSKWMRWILAKCVE
;
A
#
# COMPACT_ATOMS: atom_id res chain seq x y z
N MET A 1 13.22 31.09 -17.80
CA MET A 1 11.89 30.72 -17.26
C MET A 1 11.45 29.46 -17.99
N VAL A 2 11.00 28.42 -17.29
CA VAL A 2 10.91 27.04 -17.82
C VAL A 2 9.76 26.85 -18.84
N ASN A 3 10.04 26.19 -19.97
CA ASN A 3 9.04 25.60 -20.86
C ASN A 3 8.68 24.18 -20.37
N LEU A 4 7.37 23.90 -20.26
CA LEU A 4 6.82 22.64 -19.78
C LEU A 4 6.62 21.59 -20.88
N PHE A 5 6.76 21.96 -22.16
CA PHE A 5 6.60 21.06 -23.31
C PHE A 5 5.25 20.31 -23.29
N LEU A 6 4.14 21.05 -23.17
CA LEU A 6 2.77 20.50 -23.09
C LEU A 6 2.05 20.37 -24.44
N SER A 7 2.57 21.02 -25.48
CA SER A 7 2.11 20.91 -26.87
C SER A 7 2.79 19.72 -27.55
N GLU A 8 2.04 18.95 -28.36
CA GLU A 8 2.63 17.83 -29.10
C GLU A 8 3.70 18.33 -30.08
N PRO A 9 4.90 17.72 -30.08
CA PRO A 9 5.98 18.22 -30.92
C PRO A 9 5.82 17.81 -32.40
N ASN A 10 6.33 18.66 -33.30
CA ASN A 10 6.40 18.32 -34.72
C ASN A 10 7.47 17.25 -34.97
N TRP A 11 7.04 15.99 -35.06
CA TRP A 11 7.92 14.84 -35.25
C TRP A 11 8.73 14.85 -36.54
N ASN A 12 8.34 15.64 -37.55
CA ASN A 12 9.02 15.72 -38.83
C ASN A 12 10.19 16.72 -38.82
N ASP A 13 10.25 17.60 -37.83
CA ASP A 13 11.31 18.60 -37.71
C ASP A 13 12.57 17.96 -37.11
N ILE A 14 13.74 18.24 -37.70
CA ILE A 14 15.03 17.73 -37.26
C ILE A 14 15.78 18.89 -36.59
N GLY A 15 15.23 19.33 -35.45
CA GLY A 15 15.90 20.24 -34.53
C GLY A 15 17.16 19.61 -33.92
N ASP A 16 18.07 20.47 -33.47
CA ASP A 16 19.48 20.15 -33.18
C ASP A 16 19.68 18.92 -32.27
N SER A 17 20.65 18.08 -32.64
CA SER A 17 20.99 16.87 -31.91
C SER A 17 21.84 17.13 -30.66
N ASP A 18 22.54 18.26 -30.60
CA ASP A 18 23.57 18.47 -29.57
C ASP A 18 23.00 18.97 -28.24
N SER A 19 21.94 19.79 -28.24
CA SER A 19 21.25 20.16 -26.99
C SER A 19 20.45 18.99 -26.40
N ALA A 20 19.96 18.07 -27.23
CA ALA A 20 19.36 16.82 -26.77
C ALA A 20 20.39 15.90 -26.11
N LYS A 21 21.59 15.73 -26.71
CA LYS A 21 22.71 15.00 -26.09
C LYS A 21 23.17 15.65 -24.78
N GLY A 22 23.27 16.98 -24.76
CA GLY A 22 23.61 17.73 -23.54
C GLY A 22 22.60 17.50 -22.41
N ARG A 23 21.29 17.57 -22.72
CA ARG A 23 20.22 17.25 -21.77
C ARG A 23 20.32 15.81 -21.25
N ILE A 24 20.53 14.83 -22.12
CA ILE A 24 20.70 13.42 -21.71
C ILE A 24 21.94 13.25 -20.82
N SER A 25 23.08 13.86 -21.17
CA SER A 25 24.31 13.81 -20.36
C SER A 25 24.08 14.36 -18.93
N LEU A 26 23.40 15.49 -18.80
CA LEU A 26 23.05 16.07 -17.51
C LEU A 26 22.06 15.20 -16.72
N LEU A 27 21.07 14.58 -17.40
CA LEU A 27 20.17 13.63 -16.77
C LEU A 27 20.89 12.35 -16.31
N SER A 28 21.90 11.86 -17.05
CA SER A 28 22.76 10.74 -16.64
C SER A 28 23.61 11.10 -15.41
N LYS A 29 24.09 12.34 -15.33
CA LYS A 29 24.80 12.84 -14.14
C LYS A 29 23.85 12.89 -12.93
N LEU A 30 22.63 13.40 -13.12
CA LEU A 30 21.61 13.42 -12.07
C LEU A 30 21.22 12.01 -11.61
N GLU A 31 21.01 11.07 -12.54
CA GLU A 31 20.82 9.65 -12.23
C GLU A 31 21.92 9.12 -11.32
N SER A 32 23.18 9.41 -11.64
CA SER A 32 24.35 8.96 -10.85
C SER A 32 24.33 9.49 -9.42
N VAL A 33 23.93 10.76 -9.23
CA VAL A 33 23.81 11.41 -7.90
C VAL A 33 22.64 10.83 -7.10
N ILE A 34 21.46 10.69 -7.71
CA ILE A 34 20.30 10.11 -7.02
C ILE A 34 20.55 8.64 -6.69
N GLN A 35 21.14 7.88 -7.61
CA GLN A 35 21.45 6.48 -7.40
C GLN A 35 22.48 6.28 -6.29
N SER A 36 23.61 7.01 -6.28
CA SER A 36 24.63 6.86 -5.24
C SER A 36 24.05 7.08 -3.83
N PHE A 37 23.14 8.04 -3.70
CA PHE A 37 22.42 8.33 -2.47
C PHE A 37 21.41 7.22 -2.07
N LEU A 38 20.60 6.72 -3.03
CA LEU A 38 19.71 5.58 -2.79
C LEU A 38 20.46 4.28 -2.43
N MET A 39 21.74 4.17 -2.79
CA MET A 39 22.60 3.04 -2.43
C MET A 39 23.29 3.18 -1.07
N SER A 40 23.49 4.40 -0.54
CA SER A 40 24.25 4.64 0.69
C SER A 40 23.37 4.70 1.95
N GLY A 41 22.18 5.30 1.88
CA GLY A 41 21.25 5.45 3.01
C GLY A 41 19.82 5.05 2.66
N GLY A 42 19.27 5.58 1.57
CA GLY A 42 17.84 5.48 1.24
C GLY A 42 17.33 4.10 0.77
N ARG A 43 18.14 3.03 0.78
CA ARG A 43 17.78 1.74 0.13
C ARG A 43 16.57 1.07 0.74
N SER A 44 16.47 1.05 2.07
CA SER A 44 15.34 0.45 2.79
C SER A 44 14.04 1.21 2.55
N GLU A 45 14.10 2.54 2.51
CA GLU A 45 12.94 3.39 2.26
C GLU A 45 12.46 3.29 0.81
N ALA A 46 13.37 3.37 -0.17
CA ALA A 46 13.04 3.18 -1.58
C ALA A 46 12.47 1.78 -1.86
N ARG A 47 12.94 0.75 -1.14
CA ARG A 47 12.34 -0.59 -1.21
C ARG A 47 10.91 -0.59 -0.66
N LEU A 48 10.63 0.10 0.44
CA LEU A 48 9.29 0.23 1.00
C LEU A 48 8.36 1.02 0.08
N TRP A 49 8.87 2.08 -0.58
CA TRP A 49 8.13 2.81 -1.61
C TRP A 49 7.74 1.88 -2.76
N LEU A 50 8.68 1.09 -3.31
CA LEU A 50 8.40 0.13 -4.37
C LEU A 50 7.35 -0.91 -3.97
N CYS A 51 7.40 -1.44 -2.74
CA CYS A 51 6.36 -2.34 -2.21
C CYS A 51 4.98 -1.68 -2.22
N ASN A 52 4.87 -0.41 -1.83
CA ASN A 52 3.63 0.35 -1.84
C ASN A 52 3.15 0.70 -3.26
N THR A 53 4.06 1.02 -4.18
CA THR A 53 3.71 1.29 -5.58
C THR A 53 3.12 0.05 -6.24
N VAL A 54 3.74 -1.11 -6.05
CA VAL A 54 3.27 -2.41 -6.53
C VAL A 54 1.93 -2.78 -5.89
N ALA A 55 1.77 -2.55 -4.58
CA ALA A 55 0.51 -2.74 -3.86
C ALA A 55 -0.65 -1.89 -4.42
N GLY A 56 -0.36 -0.75 -5.06
CA GLY A 56 -1.33 0.12 -5.72
C GLY A 56 -1.76 -0.32 -7.13
N ILE A 57 -1.22 -1.41 -7.68
CA ILE A 57 -1.58 -1.91 -9.01
C ILE A 57 -2.99 -2.49 -9.01
N SER A 58 -3.78 -2.13 -10.02
CA SER A 58 -5.24 -2.33 -10.03
C SER A 58 -5.74 -3.37 -11.04
N SER A 59 -4.86 -3.89 -11.91
CA SER A 59 -5.23 -4.87 -12.95
C SER A 59 -5.00 -6.34 -12.57
N VAL A 60 -4.40 -6.61 -11.41
CA VAL A 60 -4.17 -7.98 -10.92
C VAL A 60 -5.49 -8.56 -10.42
N THR A 61 -5.83 -9.77 -10.86
CA THR A 61 -7.01 -10.51 -10.38
C THR A 61 -6.65 -11.35 -9.15
N CYS A 62 -7.63 -11.69 -8.30
CA CYS A 62 -7.45 -12.61 -7.16
C CYS A 62 -6.78 -13.94 -7.58
N ARG A 63 -7.06 -14.42 -8.80
CA ARG A 63 -6.42 -15.60 -9.36
C ARG A 63 -4.94 -15.37 -9.69
N HIS A 64 -4.62 -14.27 -10.38
CA HIS A 64 -3.24 -13.97 -10.77
C HIS A 64 -2.36 -13.67 -9.55
N GLN A 65 -2.86 -12.98 -8.52
CA GLN A 65 -2.08 -12.79 -7.27
C GLN A 65 -1.84 -14.12 -6.55
N CYS A 66 -2.83 -15.02 -6.52
CA CYS A 66 -2.67 -16.33 -5.91
C CYS A 66 -1.62 -17.16 -6.67
N GLU A 67 -1.67 -17.18 -8.01
CA GLU A 67 -0.67 -17.84 -8.86
C GLU A 67 0.74 -17.27 -8.59
N LEU A 68 0.90 -15.93 -8.57
CA LEU A 68 2.17 -15.25 -8.25
C LEU A 68 2.77 -15.65 -6.90
N PHE A 69 2.00 -15.54 -5.82
CA PHE A 69 2.52 -15.85 -4.48
C PHE A 69 2.74 -17.36 -4.28
N MET A 70 1.91 -18.22 -4.90
CA MET A 70 2.09 -19.67 -4.82
C MET A 70 3.33 -20.16 -5.58
N ASP A 71 3.61 -19.61 -6.76
CA ASP A 71 4.86 -19.88 -7.50
C ASP A 71 6.07 -19.43 -6.69
N LEU A 72 5.98 -18.26 -6.03
CA LEU A 72 7.05 -17.74 -5.19
C LEU A 72 7.31 -18.63 -3.96
N LEU A 73 6.27 -19.07 -3.25
CA LEU A 73 6.37 -20.00 -2.11
C LEU A 73 6.95 -21.36 -2.52
N ARG A 74 6.56 -21.88 -3.70
CA ARG A 74 6.99 -23.21 -4.19
C ARG A 74 8.35 -23.21 -4.89
N SER A 75 8.87 -22.03 -5.26
CA SER A 75 10.19 -21.90 -5.88
C SER A 75 11.32 -22.35 -4.95
N LYS A 76 12.47 -22.70 -5.52
CA LYS A 76 13.69 -23.09 -4.78
C LYS A 76 14.75 -21.99 -4.88
N PRO A 77 15.53 -21.71 -3.82
CA PRO A 77 15.45 -22.28 -2.47
C PRO A 77 14.15 -21.89 -1.73
N VAL A 78 13.80 -22.64 -0.69
CA VAL A 78 12.58 -22.41 0.12
C VAL A 78 12.71 -21.07 0.85
N LYS A 79 11.69 -20.22 0.71
CA LYS A 79 11.66 -18.85 1.25
C LYS A 79 11.02 -18.85 2.62
N TYR A 80 11.81 -19.23 3.63
CA TYR A 80 11.34 -19.40 5.00
C TYR A 80 10.71 -18.11 5.55
N SER A 81 11.34 -16.95 5.35
CA SER A 81 10.81 -15.64 5.77
C SER A 81 9.43 -15.34 5.16
N LEU A 82 9.26 -15.57 3.86
CA LEU A 82 7.99 -15.39 3.16
C LEU A 82 6.90 -16.33 3.68
N ALA A 83 7.23 -17.61 3.91
CA ALA A 83 6.29 -18.59 4.42
C ALA A 83 5.88 -18.28 5.87
N SER A 84 6.83 -17.92 6.73
CA SER A 84 6.58 -17.48 8.10
C SER A 84 5.68 -16.25 8.13
N GLN A 85 6.01 -15.21 7.36
CA GLN A 85 5.22 -13.98 7.32
C GLN A 85 3.79 -14.20 6.84
N LEU A 86 3.60 -15.08 5.84
CA LEU A 86 2.28 -15.45 5.35
C LEU A 86 1.48 -16.24 6.40
N LEU A 87 2.10 -17.21 7.06
CA LEU A 87 1.46 -17.97 8.13
C LEU A 87 1.10 -17.08 9.32
N GLU A 88 1.95 -16.12 9.69
CA GLU A 88 1.62 -15.11 10.70
C GLU A 88 0.36 -14.33 10.34
N MET A 89 0.26 -13.82 9.11
CA MET A 89 -0.92 -13.10 8.62
C MET A 89 -2.19 -13.97 8.65
N ILE A 90 -2.06 -15.27 8.32
CA ILE A 90 -3.15 -16.24 8.41
C ILE A 90 -3.54 -16.48 9.88
N PHE A 91 -2.58 -16.59 10.80
CA PHE A 91 -2.84 -16.81 12.23
C PHE A 91 -3.54 -15.59 12.85
N ASP A 92 -3.20 -14.37 12.45
CA ASP A 92 -3.85 -13.16 12.99
C ASP A 92 -5.25 -12.91 12.40
N LYS A 93 -5.47 -13.19 11.10
CA LYS A 93 -6.75 -12.89 10.42
C LYS A 93 -7.74 -14.05 10.31
N ARG A 94 -7.23 -15.29 10.28
CA ARG A 94 -7.98 -16.53 10.04
C ARG A 94 -7.55 -17.67 11.00
N PRO A 95 -7.32 -17.43 12.30
CA PRO A 95 -6.85 -18.47 13.24
C PRO A 95 -7.74 -19.71 13.22
N GLN A 96 -9.06 -19.54 13.04
CA GLN A 96 -10.03 -20.63 12.99
C GLN A 96 -9.83 -21.62 11.83
N LYS A 97 -9.33 -21.16 10.65
CA LYS A 97 -9.03 -22.08 9.54
C LYS A 97 -7.89 -23.02 9.94
N VAL A 98 -6.86 -22.47 10.58
CA VAL A 98 -5.64 -23.18 10.99
C VAL A 98 -5.88 -24.06 12.23
N GLY A 99 -6.63 -23.58 13.22
CA GLY A 99 -7.02 -24.34 14.41
C GLY A 99 -7.73 -25.65 14.07
N SER A 100 -8.60 -25.62 13.04
CA SER A 100 -9.28 -26.81 12.50
C SER A 100 -8.37 -27.83 11.79
N LEU A 101 -7.11 -27.46 11.50
CA LEU A 101 -6.09 -28.37 10.99
C LEU A 101 -5.28 -29.01 12.12
N ILE A 102 -4.99 -28.25 13.19
CA ILE A 102 -4.29 -28.76 14.37
C ILE A 102 -5.09 -29.90 15.01
N SER A 103 -6.42 -29.77 15.11
CA SER A 103 -7.29 -30.83 15.66
C SER A 103 -7.29 -32.15 14.87
N LYS A 104 -6.75 -32.18 13.64
CA LYS A 104 -6.60 -33.41 12.85
C LYS A 104 -5.21 -34.05 12.96
N LYS A 105 -4.20 -33.33 13.45
CA LYS A 105 -2.77 -33.72 13.38
C LYS A 105 -1.94 -33.35 14.63
N SER A 106 -2.58 -33.03 15.75
CA SER A 106 -1.93 -32.44 16.93
C SER A 106 -0.80 -33.30 17.50
N HIS A 107 0.30 -32.65 17.92
CA HIS A 107 1.36 -33.24 18.73
C HIS A 107 1.15 -32.89 20.21
N PRO A 108 0.64 -33.80 21.06
CA PRO A 108 0.09 -33.39 22.36
C PRO A 108 1.14 -32.99 23.42
N THR A 109 2.40 -33.36 23.24
CA THR A 109 3.50 -33.11 24.18
C THR A 109 3.90 -31.63 24.34
N ARG A 110 3.46 -30.75 23.42
CA ARG A 110 3.77 -29.32 23.40
C ARG A 110 2.60 -28.42 23.82
N ILE A 111 1.43 -29.00 24.12
CA ILE A 111 0.19 -28.25 24.36
C ILE A 111 -0.33 -28.40 25.79
N SER A 112 0.51 -28.84 26.74
CA SER A 112 0.15 -28.93 28.17
C SER A 112 -0.31 -27.58 28.75
N GLU A 113 0.30 -26.47 28.32
CA GLU A 113 -0.12 -25.11 28.71
C GLU A 113 -1.55 -24.76 28.27
N TRP A 114 -2.05 -25.32 27.15
CA TRP A 114 -3.44 -25.13 26.70
C TRP A 114 -4.46 -25.67 27.71
N PHE A 115 -4.10 -26.74 28.41
CA PHE A 115 -4.92 -27.40 29.41
C PHE A 115 -4.80 -26.78 30.81
N SER A 116 -3.84 -25.88 31.04
CA SER A 116 -3.53 -25.35 32.39
C SER A 116 -4.52 -24.30 32.91
N ASN A 117 -5.33 -23.69 32.04
CA ASN A 117 -6.16 -22.52 32.38
C ASN A 117 -7.53 -22.89 33.01
N PHE A 118 -7.52 -23.51 34.19
CA PHE A 118 -8.74 -23.75 34.98
C PHE A 118 -9.15 -22.50 35.78
N SER A 119 -10.46 -22.22 35.86
CA SER A 119 -11.01 -21.09 36.63
C SER A 119 -11.78 -21.54 37.89
N VAL A 120 -11.95 -20.62 38.84
CA VAL A 120 -12.77 -20.84 40.05
C VAL A 120 -14.25 -20.66 39.70
N SER A 121 -15.06 -21.70 39.88
CA SER A 121 -16.51 -21.61 39.68
C SER A 121 -17.14 -20.63 40.68
N GLY A 122 -17.53 -19.44 40.21
CA GLY A 122 -18.22 -18.42 41.02
C GLY A 122 -18.03 -16.98 40.54
N ASP A 123 -16.93 -16.67 39.86
CA ASP A 123 -16.51 -15.29 39.53
C ASP A 123 -16.84 -14.85 38.09
N GLY A 124 -17.68 -15.62 37.38
CA GLY A 124 -18.11 -15.33 36.01
C GLY A 124 -17.09 -15.66 34.90
N MET A 125 -15.86 -16.07 35.24
CA MET A 125 -14.88 -16.60 34.27
C MET A 125 -15.07 -18.10 34.02
N GLU A 126 -15.31 -18.48 32.75
CA GLU A 126 -15.26 -19.88 32.31
C GLU A 126 -13.83 -20.44 32.31
N HIS A 127 -13.69 -21.77 32.31
CA HIS A 127 -12.40 -22.44 32.07
C HIS A 127 -11.88 -22.07 30.68
N GLY A 128 -10.56 -21.94 30.52
CA GLY A 128 -9.92 -21.85 29.21
C GLY A 128 -10.26 -23.07 28.35
N LYS A 129 -10.32 -22.91 27.03
CA LYS A 129 -10.95 -23.91 26.13
C LYS A 129 -10.32 -25.31 26.22
N GLY A 130 -9.00 -25.41 26.35
CA GLY A 130 -8.32 -26.69 26.61
C GLY A 130 -8.74 -27.31 27.95
N ALA A 131 -8.63 -26.57 29.06
CA ALA A 131 -9.08 -26.99 30.39
C ALA A 131 -10.56 -27.41 30.42
N LYS A 132 -11.42 -26.70 29.67
CA LYS A 132 -12.84 -27.02 29.48
C LYS A 132 -13.03 -28.34 28.73
N ALA A 133 -12.28 -28.58 27.66
CA ALA A 133 -12.32 -29.85 26.92
C ALA A 133 -11.85 -31.04 27.77
N LEU A 134 -10.74 -30.89 28.51
CA LEU A 134 -10.23 -31.94 29.39
C LEU A 134 -11.23 -32.30 30.50
N SER A 135 -11.81 -31.30 31.17
CA SER A 135 -12.82 -31.53 32.21
C SER A 135 -14.14 -32.08 31.67
N GLN A 136 -14.61 -31.65 30.50
CA GLN A 136 -15.81 -32.19 29.85
C GLN A 136 -15.60 -33.65 29.42
N PHE A 137 -14.51 -33.95 28.73
CA PHE A 137 -14.22 -35.30 28.26
C PHE A 137 -14.04 -36.28 29.43
N ALA A 138 -13.29 -35.89 30.47
CA ALA A 138 -13.09 -36.73 31.66
C ALA A 138 -14.38 -36.93 32.49
N PHE A 139 -15.34 -35.99 32.41
CA PHE A 139 -16.64 -36.15 33.05
C PHE A 139 -17.56 -37.10 32.28
N VAL A 140 -17.56 -37.04 30.94
CA VAL A 140 -18.35 -37.93 30.07
C VAL A 140 -17.80 -39.35 30.13
N ASN A 141 -16.48 -39.52 30.01
CA ASN A 141 -15.77 -40.80 29.94
C ASN A 141 -15.11 -41.17 31.27
N ARG A 142 -15.85 -40.95 32.37
CA ARG A 142 -15.37 -41.11 33.77
C ARG A 142 -14.86 -42.52 34.11
N ASP A 143 -15.23 -43.52 33.33
CA ASP A 143 -14.87 -44.93 33.51
C ASP A 143 -13.47 -45.27 32.97
N ILE A 144 -12.98 -44.49 32.01
CA ILE A 144 -11.61 -44.61 31.47
C ILE A 144 -10.68 -43.49 31.94
N CYS A 145 -11.18 -42.26 32.12
CA CYS A 145 -10.33 -41.12 32.43
C CYS A 145 -9.94 -41.00 33.91
N TRP A 146 -10.70 -41.56 34.85
CA TRP A 146 -10.60 -41.12 36.25
C TRP A 146 -9.31 -41.54 36.97
N GLU A 147 -8.85 -42.76 36.72
CA GLU A 147 -7.59 -43.27 37.28
C GLU A 147 -6.36 -42.60 36.62
N GLU A 148 -6.56 -41.97 35.46
CA GLU A 148 -5.51 -41.27 34.69
C GLU A 148 -5.39 -39.77 35.07
N LEU A 149 -6.31 -39.23 35.88
CA LEU A 149 -6.27 -37.86 36.40
C LEU A 149 -5.31 -37.76 37.60
N GLU A 150 -4.21 -37.04 37.43
CA GLU A 150 -3.21 -36.82 38.47
C GLU A 150 -3.49 -35.54 39.27
N TRP A 151 -3.32 -35.59 40.59
CA TRP A 151 -3.68 -34.50 41.50
C TRP A 151 -2.45 -34.07 42.33
N LYS A 152 -2.26 -32.75 42.49
CA LYS A 152 -1.14 -32.18 43.28
C LYS A 152 -1.24 -32.47 44.79
N GLY A 153 -2.39 -32.94 45.27
CA GLY A 153 -2.67 -33.24 46.68
C GLY A 153 -2.47 -34.72 47.06
N LYS A 154 -2.36 -35.01 48.36
CA LYS A 154 -2.15 -36.38 48.89
C LYS A 154 -3.32 -37.37 48.67
N HIS A 155 -4.47 -36.87 48.24
CA HIS A 155 -5.66 -37.68 47.98
C HIS A 155 -6.24 -37.23 46.64
N GLY A 156 -6.37 -38.17 45.70
CA GLY A 156 -7.12 -37.93 44.48
C GLY A 156 -8.57 -37.60 44.79
N GLN A 157 -9.18 -36.71 44.00
CA GLN A 157 -10.59 -36.41 44.15
C GLN A 157 -11.43 -37.53 43.53
N SER A 158 -12.66 -37.73 43.99
CA SER A 158 -13.56 -38.73 43.39
C SER A 158 -14.48 -38.09 42.33
N PRO A 159 -14.99 -38.85 41.34
CA PRO A 159 -15.78 -38.27 40.25
C PRO A 159 -17.02 -37.54 40.76
N ALA A 160 -17.69 -38.13 41.75
CA ALA A 160 -18.86 -37.56 42.39
C ALA A 160 -18.55 -36.25 43.16
N VAL A 161 -17.35 -36.15 43.75
CA VAL A 161 -16.93 -34.93 44.46
C VAL A 161 -16.64 -33.81 43.48
N VAL A 162 -15.86 -34.06 42.42
CA VAL A 162 -15.53 -33.04 41.40
C VAL A 162 -16.77 -32.61 40.61
N ALA A 163 -17.70 -33.54 40.32
CA ALA A 163 -19.00 -33.22 39.72
C ALA A 163 -19.81 -32.18 40.52
N THR A 164 -19.74 -32.24 41.86
CA THR A 164 -20.41 -31.24 42.73
C THR A 164 -19.58 -29.98 42.98
N LYS A 165 -18.27 -30.03 42.71
CA LYS A 165 -17.28 -28.98 43.03
C LYS A 165 -16.22 -28.89 41.93
N PRO A 166 -16.52 -28.26 40.77
CA PRO A 166 -15.59 -28.21 39.64
C PRO A 166 -14.29 -27.45 39.92
N HIS A 167 -14.24 -26.61 40.96
CA HIS A 167 -13.01 -25.91 41.37
C HIS A 167 -11.87 -26.86 41.74
N TYR A 168 -12.13 -28.14 42.05
CA TYR A 168 -11.06 -29.11 42.30
C TYR A 168 -10.13 -29.31 41.10
N PHE A 169 -10.56 -29.04 39.86
CA PHE A 169 -9.66 -29.09 38.70
C PHE A 169 -8.47 -28.11 38.78
N LEU A 170 -8.51 -27.11 39.67
CA LEU A 170 -7.34 -26.23 39.96
C LEU A 170 -6.18 -27.02 40.59
N ASP A 171 -6.48 -28.08 41.34
CA ASP A 171 -5.51 -28.97 41.99
C ASP A 171 -4.97 -30.07 41.06
N LEU A 172 -5.43 -30.12 39.81
CA LEU A 172 -4.98 -31.11 38.82
C LEU A 172 -3.50 -30.88 38.46
N ASP A 173 -2.71 -31.95 38.42
CA ASP A 173 -1.39 -31.96 37.78
C ASP A 173 -1.62 -32.15 36.27
N VAL A 174 -1.78 -31.03 35.58
CA VAL A 174 -2.10 -30.96 34.16
C VAL A 174 -1.00 -31.60 33.31
N GLN A 175 0.27 -31.46 33.70
CA GLN A 175 1.37 -32.05 32.95
C GLN A 175 1.28 -33.58 33.00
N ARG A 176 1.22 -34.16 34.21
CA ARG A 176 1.11 -35.62 34.36
C ARG A 176 -0.18 -36.18 33.79
N THR A 177 -1.29 -35.47 33.93
CA THR A 177 -2.57 -35.88 33.34
C THR A 177 -2.48 -35.92 31.81
N VAL A 178 -1.81 -34.96 31.17
CA VAL A 178 -1.59 -34.96 29.71
C VAL A 178 -0.62 -36.07 29.30
N GLU A 179 0.41 -36.37 30.10
CA GLU A 179 1.32 -37.51 29.90
C GLU A 179 0.56 -38.86 30.00
N ASN A 180 -0.28 -39.04 31.02
CA ASN A 180 -1.14 -40.22 31.15
C ASN A 180 -2.15 -40.35 29.98
N PHE A 181 -2.82 -39.25 29.60
CA PHE A 181 -3.78 -39.26 28.48
C PHE A 181 -3.11 -39.50 27.13
N LEU A 182 -1.82 -39.20 26.99
CA LEU A 182 -1.02 -39.52 25.81
C LEU A 182 -0.78 -41.02 25.64
N GLU A 183 -0.62 -41.75 26.75
CA GLU A 183 -0.33 -43.20 26.74
C GLU A 183 -1.60 -44.05 26.87
N ASN A 184 -2.54 -43.65 27.73
CA ASN A 184 -3.65 -44.49 28.20
C ASN A 184 -5.04 -44.04 27.72
N VAL A 185 -5.19 -42.81 27.17
CA VAL A 185 -6.49 -42.25 26.73
C VAL A 185 -6.43 -41.65 25.31
N PRO A 186 -6.04 -42.43 24.27
CA PRO A 186 -5.91 -41.93 22.90
C PRO A 186 -7.21 -41.36 22.30
N GLU A 187 -8.37 -41.78 22.81
CA GLU A 187 -9.69 -41.30 22.41
C GLU A 187 -9.86 -39.79 22.66
N PHE A 188 -9.19 -39.21 23.66
CA PHE A 188 -9.27 -37.79 23.95
C PHE A 188 -8.77 -36.94 22.78
N TRP A 189 -7.64 -37.33 22.17
CA TRP A 189 -7.01 -36.60 21.06
C TRP A 189 -7.78 -36.70 19.74
N SER A 190 -8.75 -37.61 19.65
CA SER A 190 -9.70 -37.73 18.53
C SER A 190 -11.12 -37.27 18.89
N SER A 191 -11.34 -36.75 20.10
CA SER A 191 -12.65 -36.34 20.61
C SER A 191 -13.17 -35.04 19.98
N SER A 192 -14.50 -34.90 19.99
CA SER A 192 -15.18 -33.64 19.63
C SER A 192 -14.81 -32.49 20.54
N GLU A 193 -14.60 -32.77 21.83
CA GLU A 193 -14.29 -31.83 22.89
C GLU A 193 -12.92 -31.19 22.66
N PHE A 194 -11.91 -32.01 22.36
CA PHE A 194 -10.59 -31.52 21.98
C PHE A 194 -10.65 -30.74 20.67
N ALA A 195 -11.32 -31.26 19.64
CA ALA A 195 -11.41 -30.62 18.33
C ALA A 195 -12.12 -29.24 18.37
N GLU A 196 -13.25 -29.13 19.09
CA GLU A 196 -13.96 -27.86 19.28
C GLU A 196 -13.14 -26.88 20.14
N SER A 197 -12.28 -27.36 21.06
CA SER A 197 -11.37 -26.45 21.81
C SER A 197 -10.43 -25.69 20.87
N LEU A 198 -9.88 -26.38 19.85
CA LEU A 198 -8.87 -25.83 18.94
C LEU A 198 -9.46 -25.01 17.79
N LYS A 199 -10.76 -25.14 17.54
CA LYS A 199 -11.49 -24.64 16.37
C LYS A 199 -11.34 -23.14 16.12
N ASP A 200 -11.21 -22.33 17.17
CA ASP A 200 -11.05 -20.88 17.05
C ASP A 200 -9.59 -20.45 16.82
N GLY A 201 -8.63 -21.40 16.91
CA GLY A 201 -7.20 -21.16 16.70
C GLY A 201 -6.47 -20.42 17.82
N GLU A 202 -7.11 -20.18 18.98
CA GLU A 202 -6.49 -19.54 20.14
C GLU A 202 -5.19 -20.22 20.62
N ILE A 203 -5.06 -21.54 20.39
CA ILE A 203 -3.85 -22.30 20.69
C ILE A 203 -2.59 -21.76 19.99
N LEU A 204 -2.74 -21.12 18.82
CA LEU A 204 -1.64 -20.55 18.02
C LEU A 204 -0.87 -19.46 18.77
N PHE A 205 -1.48 -18.83 19.76
CA PHE A 205 -0.88 -17.73 20.52
C PHE A 205 -0.13 -18.19 21.78
N ILE A 206 -0.13 -19.48 22.11
CA ILE A 206 0.64 -20.05 23.23
C ILE A 206 2.13 -20.10 22.86
N ASP A 207 2.45 -20.86 21.80
CA ASP A 207 3.81 -20.97 21.24
C ASP A 207 3.75 -20.71 19.73
N ARG A 208 3.65 -19.43 19.36
CA ARG A 208 3.50 -18.99 17.97
C ARG A 208 4.66 -19.49 17.10
N ASN A 209 5.88 -19.50 17.64
CA ASN A 209 7.08 -19.93 16.92
C ASN A 209 7.01 -21.43 16.60
N PHE A 210 6.67 -22.28 17.58
CA PHE A 210 6.45 -23.70 17.33
C PHE A 210 5.38 -23.96 16.26
N PHE A 211 4.26 -23.23 16.29
CA PHE A 211 3.22 -23.40 15.27
C PHE A 211 3.66 -22.91 13.89
N LEU A 212 4.44 -21.83 13.78
CA LEU A 212 5.02 -21.41 12.50
C LEU A 212 5.94 -22.50 11.94
N ASP A 213 6.91 -22.98 12.72
CA ASP A 213 7.83 -24.07 12.34
C ASP A 213 7.06 -25.32 11.90
N TYR A 214 6.06 -25.71 12.68
CA TYR A 214 5.19 -26.86 12.39
C TYR A 214 4.42 -26.72 11.09
N PHE A 215 3.79 -25.56 10.83
CA PHE A 215 3.05 -25.35 9.58
C PHE A 215 3.99 -25.22 8.36
N ILE A 216 5.20 -24.70 8.52
CA ILE A 216 6.24 -24.70 7.47
C ILE A 216 6.68 -26.14 7.15
N ASP A 217 6.83 -26.99 8.16
CA ASP A 217 7.10 -28.43 7.97
C ASP A 217 5.93 -29.14 7.25
N LEU A 218 4.68 -28.85 7.63
CA LEU A 218 3.51 -29.34 6.91
C LEU A 218 3.50 -28.89 5.44
N MET A 219 3.90 -27.65 5.13
CA MET A 219 3.97 -27.13 3.76
C MET A 219 5.05 -27.82 2.92
N TYR A 220 6.28 -27.93 3.43
CA TYR A 220 7.45 -28.28 2.61
C TYR A 220 8.00 -29.70 2.83
N LYS A 221 7.83 -30.29 4.02
CA LYS A 221 8.25 -31.69 4.29
C LYS A 221 7.12 -32.66 4.00
N GLU A 222 5.91 -32.40 4.49
CA GLU A 222 4.75 -33.27 4.26
C GLU A 222 3.98 -32.96 2.97
N ASN A 223 4.13 -31.75 2.42
CA ASN A 223 3.33 -31.24 1.29
C ASN A 223 1.81 -31.37 1.56
N SER A 224 1.40 -31.01 2.77
CA SER A 224 0.06 -31.20 3.31
C SER A 224 -1.00 -30.44 2.50
N ARG A 225 -1.89 -31.17 1.81
CA ARG A 225 -2.93 -30.63 0.93
C ARG A 225 -3.80 -29.59 1.65
N ASP A 226 -4.33 -29.93 2.83
CA ASP A 226 -5.21 -29.04 3.62
C ASP A 226 -4.55 -27.68 3.93
N VAL A 227 -3.23 -27.65 4.15
CA VAL A 227 -2.49 -26.41 4.44
C VAL A 227 -2.35 -25.55 3.18
N TRP A 228 -2.00 -26.19 2.05
CA TRP A 228 -1.95 -25.49 0.76
C TRP A 228 -3.33 -24.99 0.30
N GLU A 229 -4.42 -25.67 0.65
CA GLU A 229 -5.79 -25.21 0.40
C GLU A 229 -6.11 -23.96 1.24
N VAL A 230 -5.84 -23.96 2.55
CA VAL A 230 -6.01 -22.76 3.39
C VAL A 230 -5.18 -21.56 2.90
N ILE A 231 -3.93 -21.80 2.48
CA ILE A 231 -3.08 -20.75 1.88
C ILE A 231 -3.68 -20.23 0.57
N THR A 232 -4.14 -21.12 -0.30
CA THR A 232 -4.78 -20.75 -1.59
C THR A 232 -6.03 -19.91 -1.35
N GLU A 233 -6.89 -20.30 -0.41
CA GLU A 233 -8.07 -19.53 -0.05
C GLU A 233 -7.70 -18.15 0.52
N PHE A 234 -6.71 -18.07 1.41
CA PHE A 234 -6.27 -16.79 1.97
C PHE A 234 -5.71 -15.83 0.90
N LEU A 235 -4.86 -16.35 0.00
CA LEU A 235 -4.32 -15.57 -1.12
C LEU A 235 -5.38 -15.17 -2.16
N MET A 236 -6.53 -15.85 -2.20
CA MET A 236 -7.68 -15.49 -3.05
C MET A 236 -8.63 -14.49 -2.37
N GLU A 237 -8.80 -14.58 -1.04
CA GLU A 237 -9.69 -13.72 -0.25
C GLU A 237 -9.11 -12.33 0.03
N GLU A 238 -7.80 -12.23 0.27
CA GLU A 238 -7.14 -10.98 0.66
C GLU A 238 -6.89 -10.04 -0.53
N SER A 239 -6.75 -8.74 -0.24
CA SER A 239 -6.49 -7.75 -1.29
C SER A 239 -5.02 -7.79 -1.74
N PHE A 240 -4.78 -7.59 -3.04
CA PHE A 240 -3.43 -7.51 -3.61
C PHE A 240 -2.54 -6.53 -2.85
N SER A 241 -3.10 -5.36 -2.52
CA SER A 241 -2.42 -4.31 -1.77
C SER A 241 -1.90 -4.80 -0.41
N TYR A 242 -2.76 -5.48 0.36
CA TYR A 242 -2.41 -6.02 1.68
C TYR A 242 -1.33 -7.10 1.57
N LEU A 243 -1.49 -8.05 0.63
CA LEU A 243 -0.50 -9.09 0.39
C LEU A 243 0.86 -8.50 -0.01
N CYS A 244 0.88 -7.53 -0.92
CA CYS A 244 2.12 -6.88 -1.37
C CYS A 244 2.84 -6.12 -0.27
N GLN A 245 2.12 -5.34 0.55
CA GLN A 245 2.71 -4.56 1.65
C GLN A 245 3.42 -5.44 2.70
N HIS A 246 2.84 -6.60 3.03
CA HIS A 246 3.40 -7.49 4.05
C HIS A 246 4.40 -8.52 3.49
N LEU A 247 4.22 -9.02 2.26
CA LEU A 247 5.04 -10.12 1.73
C LEU A 247 6.24 -9.65 0.91
N LEU A 248 6.13 -8.57 0.13
CA LEU A 248 7.23 -8.12 -0.74
C LEU A 248 8.43 -7.60 0.05
N ILE A 249 8.18 -7.01 1.23
CA ILE A 249 9.26 -6.49 2.08
C ILE A 249 10.22 -7.59 2.54
N THR A 250 9.73 -8.83 2.76
CA THR A 250 10.53 -9.99 3.21
C THR A 250 11.34 -10.71 2.13
N LEU A 251 11.20 -10.32 0.85
CA LEU A 251 11.89 -10.98 -0.26
C LEU A 251 13.33 -10.52 -0.40
N GLU A 252 14.22 -11.41 -0.83
CA GLU A 252 15.50 -10.95 -1.41
C GLU A 252 15.26 -10.17 -2.70
N GLU A 253 16.14 -9.24 -3.03
CA GLU A 253 16.05 -8.39 -4.23
C GLU A 253 15.93 -9.20 -5.53
N ARG A 254 16.67 -10.32 -5.61
CA ARG A 254 16.60 -11.26 -6.73
C ARG A 254 15.22 -11.89 -6.90
N ASP A 255 14.53 -12.17 -5.80
CA ASP A 255 13.19 -12.75 -5.83
C ASP A 255 12.10 -11.69 -6.02
N PHE A 256 12.35 -10.45 -5.59
CA PHE A 256 11.48 -9.33 -5.94
C PHE A 256 11.55 -9.02 -7.45
N CYS A 257 12.75 -9.03 -8.07
CA CYS A 257 12.86 -8.94 -9.53
C CYS A 257 12.04 -10.03 -10.26
N LYS A 258 12.17 -11.30 -9.87
CA LYS A 258 11.37 -12.41 -10.44
C LYS A 258 9.87 -12.19 -10.24
N PHE A 259 9.45 -11.72 -9.07
CA PHE A 259 8.04 -11.39 -8.81
C PHE A 259 7.54 -10.30 -9.78
N LEU A 260 8.32 -9.25 -10.04
CA LEU A 260 7.98 -8.20 -11.01
C LEU A 260 7.94 -8.72 -12.46
N GLU A 261 8.88 -9.60 -12.83
CA GLU A 261 8.91 -10.28 -14.14
C GLU A 261 7.68 -11.17 -14.36
N GLN A 262 7.26 -11.94 -13.34
CA GLN A 262 6.03 -12.74 -13.40
C GLN A 262 4.79 -11.85 -13.41
N LEU A 263 4.74 -10.82 -12.53
CA LEU A 263 3.64 -9.87 -12.44
C LEU A 263 3.35 -9.21 -13.79
N ARG A 264 4.40 -8.80 -14.51
CA ARG A 264 4.31 -8.26 -15.87
C ARG A 264 3.49 -9.12 -16.82
N GLY A 265 3.59 -10.45 -16.74
CA GLY A 265 2.81 -11.39 -17.58
C GLY A 265 1.29 -11.28 -17.39
N TYR A 266 0.85 -10.75 -16.24
CA TYR A 266 -0.56 -10.55 -15.91
C TYR A 266 -1.03 -9.11 -16.15
N LEU A 267 -0.14 -8.14 -16.35
CA LEU A 267 -0.48 -6.73 -16.50
C LEU A 267 -1.06 -6.41 -17.89
N HIS A 268 -2.35 -6.05 -17.91
CA HIS A 268 -3.06 -5.60 -19.11
C HIS A 268 -3.68 -4.22 -18.86
N PRO A 269 -2.86 -3.15 -18.78
CA PRO A 269 -3.34 -1.80 -18.46
C PRO A 269 -4.26 -1.28 -19.57
N ARG A 270 -5.57 -1.26 -19.29
CA ARG A 270 -6.58 -0.67 -20.20
C ARG A 270 -6.40 0.85 -20.24
N MET A 271 -6.04 1.37 -21.42
CA MET A 271 -5.71 2.78 -21.63
C MET A 271 -6.94 3.70 -21.72
N GLU A 272 -8.15 3.16 -21.88
CA GLU A 272 -9.32 3.90 -22.36
C GLU A 272 -9.86 4.94 -21.36
N HIS A 273 -9.74 4.72 -20.03
CA HIS A 273 -10.37 5.58 -19.01
C HIS A 273 -9.58 5.71 -17.69
N LYS A 274 -8.26 5.55 -17.69
CA LYS A 274 -7.46 5.62 -16.45
C LYS A 274 -6.69 6.93 -16.29
N ASP A 275 -6.61 7.37 -15.04
CA ASP A 275 -5.97 8.60 -14.65
C ASP A 275 -4.43 8.45 -14.60
N PHE A 276 -3.75 9.09 -15.55
CA PHE A 276 -2.29 9.16 -15.62
C PHE A 276 -1.67 9.97 -14.45
N SER A 277 -2.48 10.69 -13.65
CA SER A 277 -1.99 11.29 -12.41
C SER A 277 -1.56 10.24 -11.39
N ASN A 278 -2.19 9.05 -11.39
CA ASN A 278 -1.88 7.98 -10.45
C ASN A 278 -0.55 7.30 -10.78
N SER A 279 0.47 7.55 -9.94
CA SER A 279 1.83 7.03 -10.14
C SER A 279 1.93 5.50 -10.09
N SER A 280 1.08 4.79 -9.34
CA SER A 280 1.03 3.31 -9.38
C SER A 280 0.51 2.80 -10.72
N PHE A 281 -0.45 3.49 -11.35
CA PHE A 281 -0.90 3.15 -12.70
C PHE A 281 0.16 3.47 -13.76
N MET A 282 0.93 4.56 -13.57
CA MET A 282 2.08 4.86 -14.41
C MET A 282 3.16 3.77 -14.31
N PHE A 283 3.44 3.28 -13.09
CA PHE A 283 4.35 2.17 -12.86
C PHE A 283 3.83 0.85 -13.47
N GLU A 284 2.52 0.57 -13.37
CA GLU A 284 1.85 -0.57 -14.03
C GLU A 284 2.07 -0.54 -15.56
N ILE A 285 1.93 0.62 -16.19
CA ILE A 285 2.20 0.79 -17.63
C ILE A 285 3.67 0.50 -17.94
N ILE A 286 4.59 1.11 -17.20
CA ILE A 286 6.04 0.95 -17.42
C ILE A 286 6.43 -0.53 -17.27
N LEU A 287 6.00 -1.19 -16.19
CA LEU A 287 6.24 -2.60 -15.93
C LEU A 287 5.67 -3.51 -17.05
N SER A 288 4.49 -3.20 -17.61
CA SER A 288 3.96 -3.97 -18.74
C SER A 288 4.83 -3.86 -20.01
N LYS A 289 5.31 -2.64 -20.33
CA LYS A 289 6.00 -2.33 -21.60
C LYS A 289 7.51 -2.63 -21.57
N CYS A 290 8.12 -2.69 -20.40
CA CYS A 290 9.56 -2.90 -20.24
C CYS A 290 9.90 -4.39 -20.04
N SER A 291 10.80 -4.92 -20.88
CA SER A 291 11.17 -6.35 -20.85
C SER A 291 12.36 -6.68 -19.94
N ASP A 292 13.19 -5.70 -19.63
CA ASP A 292 14.46 -5.85 -18.91
C ASP A 292 14.76 -4.51 -18.23
N PHE A 293 14.68 -4.48 -16.90
CA PHE A 293 15.01 -3.32 -16.07
C PHE A 293 16.48 -3.26 -15.65
N GLY A 294 17.33 -4.18 -16.13
CA GLY A 294 18.75 -4.22 -15.78
C GLY A 294 19.01 -4.67 -14.35
N SER A 295 19.05 -3.72 -13.40
CA SER A 295 19.30 -4.00 -11.98
C SER A 295 18.12 -3.58 -11.09
N PHE A 296 18.03 -4.18 -9.91
CA PHE A 296 17.04 -3.77 -8.90
C PHE A 296 17.18 -2.29 -8.54
N ASP A 297 18.40 -1.74 -8.57
CA ASP A 297 18.67 -0.32 -8.30
C ASP A 297 18.05 0.60 -9.35
N GLN A 298 17.98 0.18 -10.63
CA GLN A 298 17.28 0.95 -11.67
C GLN A 298 15.76 0.93 -11.44
N ILE A 299 15.21 -0.16 -10.91
CA ILE A 299 13.79 -0.24 -10.51
C ILE A 299 13.51 0.70 -9.33
N LEU A 300 14.36 0.68 -8.30
CA LEU A 300 14.25 1.57 -7.13
C LEU A 300 14.36 3.06 -7.52
N LEU A 301 15.34 3.41 -8.36
CA LEU A 301 15.51 4.77 -8.88
C LEU A 301 14.26 5.23 -9.67
N LEU A 302 13.77 4.38 -10.57
CA LEU A 302 12.61 4.68 -11.41
C LEU A 302 11.34 4.85 -10.58
N ASP A 303 11.10 3.98 -9.59
CA ASP A 303 9.98 4.11 -8.67
C ASP A 303 10.09 5.40 -7.84
N ALA A 304 11.20 5.60 -7.13
CA ALA A 304 11.41 6.77 -6.27
C ALA A 304 11.21 8.10 -7.02
N THR A 305 11.75 8.21 -8.23
CA THR A 305 11.63 9.43 -9.06
C THR A 305 10.23 9.60 -9.70
N LEU A 306 9.44 8.54 -9.81
CA LEU A 306 8.07 8.54 -10.31
C LEU A 306 7.02 8.83 -9.22
N THR A 307 7.13 8.16 -8.08
CA THR A 307 6.09 8.05 -7.06
C THR A 307 6.35 8.90 -5.81
N LYS A 308 7.61 9.23 -5.54
CA LYS A 308 8.08 9.80 -4.26
C LYS A 308 8.97 11.03 -4.44
N LYS A 309 8.59 11.90 -5.38
CA LYS A 309 9.34 13.11 -5.75
C LYS A 309 9.62 14.03 -4.55
N ARG A 310 8.65 14.18 -3.64
CA ARG A 310 8.71 15.04 -2.45
C ARG A 310 9.62 14.45 -1.39
N GLU A 311 9.45 13.18 -1.07
CA GLU A 311 10.24 12.43 -0.10
C GLU A 311 11.69 12.25 -0.57
N LEU A 312 11.90 11.87 -1.83
CA LEU A 312 13.24 11.76 -2.44
C LEU A 312 14.03 13.07 -2.35
N ARG A 313 13.39 14.24 -2.53
CA ARG A 313 14.07 15.52 -2.32
C ARG A 313 14.43 15.73 -0.85
N ARG A 314 13.54 15.42 0.09
CA ARG A 314 13.85 15.55 1.53
C ARG A 314 15.04 14.67 1.88
N LEU A 315 15.02 13.41 1.48
CA LEU A 315 16.10 12.45 1.70
C LEU A 315 17.45 12.97 1.14
N LEU A 316 17.45 13.53 -0.08
CA LEU A 316 18.65 14.15 -0.67
C LEU A 316 19.14 15.42 0.06
N CYS A 317 18.25 16.26 0.59
CA CYS A 317 18.61 17.47 1.34
C CYS A 317 19.06 17.15 2.79
N ASP A 318 18.33 16.28 3.47
CA ASP A 318 18.44 16.03 4.91
C ASP A 318 19.54 15.00 5.23
N GLU A 319 19.74 13.99 4.38
CA GLU A 319 20.75 12.94 4.57
C GLU A 319 21.92 13.02 3.56
N GLY A 320 21.71 13.63 2.39
CA GLY A 320 22.73 13.72 1.32
C GLY A 320 23.85 14.72 1.58
N GLY A 321 23.64 15.67 2.49
CA GLY A 321 24.60 16.72 2.85
C GLY A 321 24.70 17.86 1.83
N GLU A 322 25.33 18.96 2.25
CA GLU A 322 25.39 20.22 1.47
C GLU A 322 26.04 20.05 0.09
N GLU A 323 26.99 19.13 -0.07
CA GLU A 323 27.69 18.88 -1.34
C GLU A 323 26.77 18.23 -2.38
N ALA A 324 26.00 17.20 -2.00
CA ALA A 324 25.06 16.53 -2.91
C ALA A 324 23.86 17.43 -3.26
N GLU A 325 23.38 18.26 -2.33
CA GLU A 325 22.37 19.27 -2.64
C GLU A 325 22.92 20.32 -3.62
N ALA A 326 24.15 20.82 -3.40
CA ALA A 326 24.78 21.79 -4.28
C ALA A 326 25.00 21.24 -5.71
N GLU A 327 25.49 20.00 -5.83
CA GLU A 327 25.65 19.34 -7.14
C GLU A 327 24.30 19.09 -7.83
N THR A 328 23.29 18.60 -7.10
CA THR A 328 21.94 18.41 -7.62
C THR A 328 21.37 19.72 -8.16
N LYS A 329 21.54 20.80 -7.40
CA LYS A 329 21.07 22.15 -7.76
C LYS A 329 21.79 22.72 -8.98
N ASP A 330 23.11 22.56 -9.06
CA ASP A 330 23.91 22.92 -10.23
C ASP A 330 23.38 22.21 -11.49
N ILE A 331 23.23 20.87 -11.44
CA ILE A 331 22.74 20.06 -12.57
C ILE A 331 21.32 20.50 -12.99
N VAL A 332 20.39 20.67 -12.02
CA VAL A 332 19.03 21.16 -12.31
C VAL A 332 19.07 22.55 -12.94
N SER A 333 19.95 23.44 -12.49
CA SER A 333 20.10 24.78 -13.05
C SER A 333 20.59 24.74 -14.51
N GLN A 334 21.56 23.87 -14.81
CA GLN A 334 22.10 23.67 -16.17
C GLN A 334 21.03 23.11 -17.11
N ILE A 335 20.26 22.09 -16.68
CA ILE A 335 19.15 21.53 -17.47
C ILE A 335 18.07 22.58 -17.76
N CYS A 336 17.80 23.47 -16.79
CA CYS A 336 16.84 24.56 -16.93
C CYS A 336 17.36 25.79 -17.70
N ALA A 337 18.66 25.85 -17.99
CA ALA A 337 19.30 26.90 -18.77
C ALA A 337 19.38 26.57 -20.27
N ILE A 338 19.14 25.31 -20.66
CA ILE A 338 19.06 24.89 -22.08
C ILE A 338 17.93 25.68 -22.78
N PRO A 339 18.20 26.37 -23.90
CA PRO A 339 17.23 27.24 -24.56
C PRO A 339 15.91 26.55 -24.97
N ASP A 340 14.79 27.26 -24.78
CA ASP A 340 13.44 26.76 -25.12
C ASP A 340 13.17 26.68 -26.63
N HIS A 341 14.00 27.32 -27.46
CA HIS A 341 13.85 27.33 -28.93
C HIS A 341 14.29 26.02 -29.59
N ASP A 342 15.11 25.24 -28.91
CA ASP A 342 15.44 23.91 -29.37
C ASP A 342 14.28 22.97 -29.03
N ASN A 343 13.89 22.18 -30.02
CA ASN A 343 13.06 20.98 -29.87
C ASN A 343 13.77 19.90 -29.01
N SER A 344 14.60 20.26 -28.03
CA SER A 344 15.48 19.37 -27.25
C SER A 344 14.71 18.27 -26.52
N LEU A 345 13.59 18.57 -25.86
CA LEU A 345 12.77 17.52 -25.24
C LEU A 345 12.04 16.67 -26.30
N ALA A 346 11.58 17.28 -27.40
CA ALA A 346 10.99 16.53 -28.50
C ALA A 346 12.01 15.57 -29.15
N ALA A 347 13.27 15.98 -29.26
CA ALA A 347 14.39 15.17 -29.72
C ALA A 347 14.78 14.09 -28.70
N VAL A 348 14.66 14.34 -27.39
CA VAL A 348 14.77 13.31 -26.34
C VAL A 348 13.63 12.29 -26.47
N ILE A 349 12.36 12.72 -26.54
CA ILE A 349 11.21 11.83 -26.73
C ILE A 349 11.28 11.07 -28.07
N LYS A 350 11.78 11.71 -29.14
CA LYS A 350 12.01 11.07 -30.45
C LYS A 350 13.19 10.10 -30.41
N GLY A 351 14.20 10.39 -29.60
CA GLY A 351 15.30 9.48 -29.28
C GLY A 351 14.84 8.29 -28.46
N CYS A 352 13.87 8.48 -27.55
CA CYS A 352 13.25 7.42 -26.77
C CYS A 352 12.60 6.34 -27.64
N PHE A 353 12.05 6.67 -28.82
CA PHE A 353 11.56 5.67 -29.79
C PHE A 353 12.66 4.77 -30.39
N LYS A 354 13.94 5.13 -30.24
CA LYS A 354 15.10 4.35 -30.73
C LYS A 354 15.85 3.61 -29.62
N LEU A 355 15.54 3.89 -28.36
CA LEU A 355 16.21 3.32 -27.18
C LEU A 355 15.44 2.12 -26.63
N LYS A 356 16.04 1.40 -25.68
CA LYS A 356 15.29 0.45 -24.86
C LYS A 356 14.19 1.19 -24.09
N THR A 357 13.00 0.60 -24.00
CA THR A 357 11.81 1.24 -23.39
C THR A 357 12.04 1.72 -21.94
N VAL A 358 12.91 1.04 -21.17
CA VAL A 358 13.28 1.47 -19.81
C VAL A 358 14.07 2.76 -19.80
N GLU A 359 15.10 2.89 -20.64
CA GLU A 359 15.93 4.10 -20.74
C GLU A 359 15.07 5.31 -21.15
N ALA A 360 14.16 5.09 -22.11
CA ALA A 360 13.18 6.06 -22.54
C ALA A 360 12.33 6.60 -21.37
N PHE A 361 11.70 5.71 -20.60
CA PHE A 361 10.87 6.13 -19.46
C PHE A 361 11.71 6.77 -18.35
N LYS A 362 12.90 6.23 -18.05
CA LYS A 362 13.82 6.79 -17.06
C LYS A 362 14.15 8.26 -17.35
N TRP A 363 14.46 8.61 -18.61
CA TRP A 363 14.75 10.00 -18.98
C TRP A 363 13.54 10.93 -18.79
N LEU A 364 12.32 10.48 -19.10
CA LEU A 364 11.11 11.29 -18.87
C LEU A 364 10.80 11.46 -17.40
N VAL A 365 10.92 10.41 -16.59
CA VAL A 365 10.67 10.46 -15.15
C VAL A 365 11.66 11.40 -14.47
N LEU A 366 12.97 11.26 -14.76
CA LEU A 366 14.01 12.17 -14.27
C LEU A 366 13.77 13.61 -14.72
N GLN A 367 13.41 13.85 -15.98
CA GLN A 367 13.08 15.20 -16.46
C GLN A 367 11.85 15.79 -15.76
N SER A 368 10.86 14.97 -15.38
CA SER A 368 9.73 15.41 -14.55
C SER A 368 10.16 15.76 -13.12
N TRP A 369 11.13 15.02 -12.55
CA TRP A 369 11.68 15.30 -11.23
C TRP A 369 12.51 16.60 -11.22
N VAL A 370 13.29 16.88 -12.27
CA VAL A 370 13.98 18.17 -12.47
C VAL A 370 12.99 19.34 -12.45
N PHE A 371 11.83 19.18 -13.09
CA PHE A 371 10.77 20.18 -13.08
C PHE A 371 10.16 20.35 -11.68
N TYR A 372 9.85 19.25 -10.98
CA TYR A 372 9.40 19.29 -9.59
C TYR A 372 10.37 20.07 -8.69
N TYR A 373 11.66 19.74 -8.72
CA TYR A 373 12.70 20.43 -7.95
C TYR A 373 12.75 21.92 -8.30
N ARG A 374 12.74 22.24 -9.60
CA ARG A 374 12.84 23.63 -10.06
C ARG A 374 11.64 24.49 -9.67
N PHE A 375 10.43 23.95 -9.68
CA PHE A 375 9.25 24.69 -9.25
C PHE A 375 9.27 24.97 -7.75
N LEU A 376 9.66 23.99 -6.95
CA LEU A 376 9.74 24.13 -5.49
C LEU A 376 10.78 25.19 -5.07
N GLU A 377 11.91 25.29 -5.77
CA GLU A 377 12.87 26.37 -5.54
C GLU A 377 12.40 27.73 -6.07
N GLY A 378 11.90 27.75 -7.31
CA GLY A 378 11.74 28.96 -8.11
C GLY A 378 10.37 29.64 -8.03
N CYS A 379 9.31 28.94 -7.60
CA CYS A 379 7.94 29.46 -7.63
C CYS A 379 7.38 29.58 -6.19
N ARG A 380 7.75 30.67 -5.51
CA ARG A 380 7.37 30.93 -4.10
C ARG A 380 6.19 31.90 -3.93
N THR A 381 5.85 32.67 -4.96
CA THR A 381 4.75 33.65 -4.92
C THR A 381 3.68 33.34 -5.96
N VAL A 382 2.46 33.85 -5.78
CA VAL A 382 1.36 33.64 -6.74
C VAL A 382 1.74 34.17 -8.13
N GLU A 383 2.38 35.34 -8.21
CA GLU A 383 2.78 35.99 -9.46
C GLU A 383 3.81 35.13 -10.23
N SER A 384 4.71 34.44 -9.51
CA SER A 384 5.68 33.52 -10.13
C SER A 384 5.02 32.31 -10.77
N TRP A 385 3.95 31.79 -10.15
CA TRP A 385 3.12 30.72 -10.71
C TRP A 385 2.28 31.19 -11.89
N GLU A 386 1.62 32.34 -11.78
CA GLU A 386 0.79 32.91 -12.84
C GLU A 386 1.62 33.20 -14.10
N SER A 387 2.83 33.73 -13.95
CA SER A 387 3.76 33.95 -15.07
C SER A 387 4.18 32.64 -15.74
N LEU A 388 4.42 31.58 -14.95
CA LEU A 388 4.72 30.24 -15.46
C LEU A 388 3.52 29.63 -16.22
N PHE A 389 2.29 29.82 -15.72
CA PHE A 389 1.08 29.34 -16.38
C PHE A 389 0.82 30.06 -17.71
N LEU A 390 0.90 31.40 -17.72
CA LEU A 390 0.73 32.21 -18.93
C LEU A 390 1.74 31.84 -20.01
N LYS A 391 3.02 31.66 -19.65
CA LYS A 391 4.06 31.24 -20.62
C LYS A 391 3.76 29.88 -21.25
N ASN A 392 3.15 28.97 -20.49
CA ASN A 392 2.91 27.58 -20.92
C ASN A 392 1.47 27.32 -21.39
N GLY A 393 0.66 28.37 -21.60
CA GLY A 393 -0.72 28.26 -22.09
C GLY A 393 -1.69 27.60 -21.10
N ILE A 394 -1.33 27.50 -19.82
CA ILE A 394 -2.21 26.97 -18.77
C ILE A 394 -3.14 28.09 -18.33
N THR A 395 -4.45 27.86 -18.41
CA THR A 395 -5.44 28.83 -17.89
C THR A 395 -5.73 28.55 -16.42
N PHE A 396 -5.93 29.62 -15.64
CA PHE A 396 -6.15 29.54 -14.21
C PHE A 396 -7.15 30.62 -13.73
N ARG A 397 -7.73 30.43 -12.55
CA ARG A 397 -8.59 31.40 -11.86
C ARG A 397 -8.24 31.46 -10.37
N ARG A 398 -8.14 32.67 -9.81
CA ARG A 398 -8.00 32.89 -8.35
C ARG A 398 -9.33 32.59 -7.64
N SER A 399 -9.30 31.86 -6.53
CA SER A 399 -10.52 31.59 -5.73
C SER A 399 -11.06 32.80 -4.97
N ASN A 400 -10.25 33.83 -4.74
CA ASN A 400 -10.59 34.95 -3.86
C ASN A 400 -11.54 35.99 -4.48
N THR A 401 -11.94 35.84 -5.75
CA THR A 401 -12.86 36.78 -6.40
C THR A 401 -14.32 36.48 -6.04
N TYR A 402 -14.73 36.87 -4.82
CA TYR A 402 -16.14 37.13 -4.53
C TYR A 402 -16.60 38.35 -5.34
N ALA A 403 -16.98 38.11 -6.60
CA ALA A 403 -17.72 39.08 -7.40
C ALA A 403 -19.17 39.17 -6.87
N LEU A 404 -19.32 39.81 -5.71
CA LEU A 404 -20.60 40.35 -5.26
C LEU A 404 -21.02 41.46 -6.25
N LEU A 405 -22.07 41.18 -7.02
CA LEU A 405 -22.99 42.15 -7.64
C LEU A 405 -22.36 43.43 -8.21
N ASN A 406 -22.06 43.41 -9.51
CA ASN A 406 -22.33 44.57 -10.36
C ASN A 406 -23.40 44.14 -11.39
N ASP A 407 -24.65 44.40 -11.03
CA ASP A 407 -25.77 44.46 -11.96
C ASP A 407 -25.80 45.89 -12.51
N ASP A 408 -25.13 46.12 -13.64
CA ASP A 408 -25.29 47.32 -14.46
C ASP A 408 -24.60 47.14 -15.83
N GLY A 409 -25.28 47.51 -16.92
CA GLY A 409 -24.63 47.74 -18.21
C GLY A 409 -24.55 46.59 -19.21
N LEU A 410 -25.60 45.76 -19.36
CA LEU A 410 -25.81 45.08 -20.65
C LEU A 410 -26.17 46.13 -21.70
N SER A 411 -25.19 46.56 -22.49
CA SER A 411 -25.41 47.43 -23.65
C SER A 411 -26.13 46.64 -24.75
N GLU A 412 -27.42 46.94 -24.94
CA GLU A 412 -28.19 46.45 -26.08
C GLU A 412 -27.66 47.03 -27.39
N GLU A 413 -27.50 46.19 -28.42
CA GLU A 413 -27.73 46.60 -29.81
C GLU A 413 -28.70 45.63 -30.49
N SER A 414 -29.98 45.96 -30.35
CA SER A 414 -31.07 45.82 -31.32
C SER A 414 -30.96 44.78 -32.45
N GLY A 415 -31.87 43.80 -32.41
CA GLY A 415 -32.32 43.02 -33.57
C GLY A 415 -33.68 42.38 -33.25
N SER A 416 -34.75 42.85 -33.89
CA SER A 416 -36.13 42.56 -33.47
C SER A 416 -36.61 41.14 -33.86
N ASP A 417 -37.52 40.57 -33.06
CA ASP A 417 -38.94 40.57 -33.41
C ASP A 417 -39.85 40.16 -32.24
N LEU A 418 -41.13 40.49 -32.37
CA LEU A 418 -42.12 40.58 -31.30
C LEU A 418 -42.82 39.24 -31.03
N ASP A 419 -43.19 38.95 -29.77
CA ASP A 419 -44.63 38.83 -29.44
C ASP A 419 -44.98 38.92 -27.94
N HIS A 420 -46.25 39.24 -27.65
CA HIS A 420 -46.76 39.63 -26.33
C HIS A 420 -47.06 38.47 -25.34
N GLY A 421 -46.93 38.69 -24.01
CA GLY A 421 -47.14 37.61 -23.02
C GLY A 421 -47.34 37.89 -21.51
N VAL A 422 -47.87 39.06 -21.10
CA VAL A 422 -48.55 39.32 -19.80
C VAL A 422 -47.97 38.77 -18.46
N LEU A 423 -47.42 39.70 -17.68
CA LEU A 423 -47.37 39.81 -16.19
C LEU A 423 -48.15 38.80 -15.31
N LYS A 424 -47.50 38.35 -14.21
CA LYS A 424 -47.99 38.57 -12.82
C LYS A 424 -46.98 38.22 -11.72
N GLU A 425 -46.57 39.22 -10.94
CA GLU A 425 -46.01 38.99 -9.60
C GLU A 425 -47.08 38.43 -8.64
N THR A 426 -46.69 37.58 -7.69
CA THR A 426 -47.30 37.54 -6.34
C THR A 426 -46.26 37.12 -5.29
N LYS A 427 -45.97 38.01 -4.33
CA LYS A 427 -45.14 37.71 -3.15
C LYS A 427 -46.03 37.34 -1.96
N HIS A 428 -45.79 36.20 -1.30
CA HIS A 428 -46.31 35.92 0.04
C HIS A 428 -45.22 35.50 1.04
N LYS A 429 -45.45 35.85 2.31
CA LYS A 429 -44.44 35.90 3.39
C LYS A 429 -44.50 34.71 4.35
N LYS A 430 -43.32 34.31 4.86
CA LYS A 430 -43.02 33.75 6.21
C LYS A 430 -43.73 32.45 6.67
N LYS A 431 -42.93 31.44 7.10
CA LYS A 431 -42.80 31.06 8.54
C LYS A 431 -41.77 29.96 8.89
N SER A 432 -40.81 30.36 9.73
CA SER A 432 -40.07 29.63 10.79
C SER A 432 -40.31 28.12 11.11
N ARG A 433 -39.16 27.40 11.19
CA ARG A 433 -38.74 26.33 12.16
C ARG A 433 -39.40 24.94 12.17
N LYS A 434 -38.55 23.89 12.10
CA LYS A 434 -38.51 22.78 13.10
C LYS A 434 -37.16 22.03 13.12
N LYS A 435 -36.72 21.64 14.33
CA LYS A 435 -35.51 20.84 14.64
C LYS A 435 -35.85 19.33 14.66
N ARG A 436 -34.92 18.46 14.24
CA ARG A 436 -34.83 17.02 14.62
C ARG A 436 -33.33 16.67 14.67
N ARG A 437 -32.70 16.65 15.85
CA ARG A 437 -32.53 15.55 16.84
C ARG A 437 -31.61 14.42 16.36
N LYS A 438 -30.45 14.31 17.03
CA LYS A 438 -29.48 13.18 16.99
C LYS A 438 -30.04 11.95 17.69
N LEU A 439 -29.48 10.77 17.38
CA LEU A 439 -29.50 9.54 18.19
C LEU A 439 -28.08 8.93 18.17
N GLY A 440 -27.56 8.46 19.32
CA GLY A 440 -26.47 7.44 19.39
C GLY A 440 -27.10 6.04 19.55
N ARG A 441 -26.44 4.88 19.66
CA ARG A 441 -25.07 4.42 20.03
C ARG A 441 -24.86 3.00 19.41
N ASP A 442 -23.71 2.28 19.37
CA ASP A 442 -22.35 2.49 19.90
C ASP A 442 -21.25 1.62 19.20
N ASN A 443 -20.01 2.09 19.23
CA ASN A 443 -18.75 1.38 19.59
C ASN A 443 -18.34 -0.01 19.02
N ARG A 444 -17.35 0.00 18.10
CA ARG A 444 -16.21 -0.96 17.87
C ARG A 444 -15.64 -0.74 16.45
N TYR A 445 -14.34 -0.77 16.13
CA TYR A 445 -13.08 -0.94 16.87
C TYR A 445 -12.14 0.26 16.66
N LYS A 446 -11.18 0.50 17.57
CA LYS A 446 -10.03 1.37 17.30
C LYS A 446 -9.04 0.64 16.40
N ASN A 447 -8.51 1.31 15.39
CA ASN A 447 -7.22 0.95 14.80
C ASN A 447 -6.23 2.02 15.21
N GLU A 448 -5.18 1.65 15.95
CA GLU A 448 -4.19 2.60 16.47
C GLU A 448 -3.20 2.96 15.35
N PHE A 449 -3.57 3.94 14.53
CA PHE A 449 -2.57 4.71 13.81
C PHE A 449 -1.82 5.57 14.84
N LEU A 450 -0.59 5.18 15.12
CA LEU A 450 0.38 5.99 15.85
C LEU A 450 0.74 7.20 14.97
N ASP A 451 0.01 8.30 15.14
CA ASP A 451 0.45 9.62 14.74
C ASP A 451 1.77 9.92 15.47
N PHE A 452 2.89 9.77 14.78
CA PHE A 452 4.16 10.26 15.27
C PHE A 452 4.14 11.79 15.15
N ASP A 453 3.95 12.45 16.30
CA ASP A 453 4.02 13.90 16.49
C ASP A 453 5.24 14.47 15.73
N THR A 454 5.00 15.02 14.55
CA THR A 454 6.04 15.72 13.81
C THR A 454 6.22 17.06 14.51
N THR A 455 7.39 17.25 15.11
CA THR A 455 7.70 18.38 15.99
C THR A 455 7.32 19.70 15.35
N LYS A 456 6.51 20.47 16.09
CA LYS A 456 6.16 21.85 15.76
C LYS A 456 7.42 22.70 15.67
N ASP A 457 7.89 22.98 14.47
CA ASP A 457 8.72 24.16 14.24
C ASP A 457 7.94 25.21 13.45
N THR A 458 7.99 26.43 13.97
CA THR A 458 6.89 27.39 13.80
C THR A 458 7.23 28.44 12.76
N PHE A 459 6.96 28.15 11.48
CA PHE A 459 6.82 29.19 10.46
C PHE A 459 5.37 29.66 10.39
N ALA A 460 5.07 30.67 11.21
CA ALA A 460 3.79 31.38 11.19
C ALA A 460 3.65 32.20 9.90
N LEU A 461 3.20 31.56 8.82
CA LEU A 461 2.80 32.24 7.59
C LEU A 461 1.38 32.82 7.74
N GLN A 462 1.25 34.09 7.37
CA GLN A 462 0.01 34.84 7.50
C GLN A 462 -1.11 34.25 6.63
N SER A 463 -2.33 34.36 7.15
CA SER A 463 -3.56 33.82 6.58
C SER A 463 -4.06 34.63 5.38
N ASP A 464 -3.43 34.48 4.23
CA ASP A 464 -3.99 34.90 2.93
C ASP A 464 -3.68 33.88 1.80
N SER A 465 -3.86 32.60 2.12
CA SER A 465 -3.64 31.48 1.20
C SER A 465 -4.78 31.34 0.18
N GLY A 466 -4.85 32.28 -0.77
CA GLY A 466 -5.74 32.16 -1.92
C GLY A 466 -5.42 30.93 -2.76
N SER A 467 -6.42 30.05 -2.96
CA SER A 467 -6.24 28.84 -3.76
C SER A 467 -6.35 29.11 -5.26
N LEU A 468 -5.63 28.31 -6.06
CA LEU A 468 -5.60 28.44 -7.52
C LEU A 468 -6.41 27.31 -8.16
N LEU A 469 -7.31 27.67 -9.06
CA LEU A 469 -8.06 26.74 -9.91
C LEU A 469 -7.33 26.64 -11.25
N LEU A 470 -6.90 25.44 -11.67
CA LEU A 470 -6.19 25.20 -12.92
C LEU A 470 -7.08 24.49 -13.95
N SER A 471 -6.80 24.68 -15.25
CA SER A 471 -7.52 24.00 -16.34
C SER A 471 -6.82 22.74 -16.87
N THR A 472 -5.86 22.17 -16.13
CA THR A 472 -4.94 21.13 -16.63
C THR A 472 -5.62 19.79 -16.96
N ASP A 473 -6.75 19.49 -16.33
CA ASP A 473 -7.45 18.19 -16.38
C ASP A 473 -8.96 18.33 -16.70
N GLY A 474 -9.46 19.56 -16.88
CA GLY A 474 -10.88 19.86 -17.06
C GLY A 474 -11.69 19.93 -15.75
N TYR A 475 -11.04 19.78 -14.58
CA TYR A 475 -11.68 19.86 -13.27
C TYR A 475 -11.09 21.00 -12.42
N SER A 476 -11.95 21.86 -11.90
CA SER A 476 -11.50 23.03 -11.12
C SER A 476 -11.32 22.68 -9.63
N THR A 477 -10.23 22.00 -9.29
CA THR A 477 -9.81 21.76 -7.90
C THR A 477 -8.96 22.92 -7.38
N SER A 478 -9.10 23.22 -6.08
CA SER A 478 -8.37 24.28 -5.38
C SER A 478 -6.98 23.79 -4.96
N TRP A 479 -5.94 24.18 -5.70
CA TRP A 479 -4.56 23.79 -5.38
C TRP A 479 -3.93 24.71 -4.34
N SER A 480 -3.21 24.12 -3.39
CA SER A 480 -2.29 24.84 -2.51
C SER A 480 -0.96 25.10 -3.24
N ILE A 481 -0.26 26.19 -2.89
CA ILE A 481 1.05 26.52 -3.46
C ILE A 481 2.08 25.38 -3.22
N VAL A 482 1.90 24.59 -2.16
CA VAL A 482 2.78 23.47 -1.78
C VAL A 482 2.61 22.26 -2.70
N ASP A 483 1.42 22.06 -3.28
CA ASP A 483 1.10 20.87 -4.09
C ASP A 483 1.23 21.11 -5.61
N LEU A 484 1.28 22.38 -6.03
CA LEU A 484 1.50 22.77 -7.43
C LEU A 484 2.76 22.16 -8.08
N PRO A 485 3.96 22.12 -7.43
CA PRO A 485 5.14 21.50 -8.02
C PRO A 485 4.93 20.04 -8.43
N GLU A 486 4.24 19.29 -7.57
CA GLU A 486 4.01 17.86 -7.73
C GLU A 486 2.99 17.60 -8.83
N HIS A 487 1.82 18.26 -8.75
CA HIS A 487 0.77 18.20 -9.77
C HIS A 487 1.27 18.53 -11.18
N LEU A 488 2.02 19.64 -11.33
CA LEU A 488 2.50 20.08 -12.65
C LEU A 488 3.58 19.15 -13.20
N SER A 489 4.50 18.67 -12.35
CA SER A 489 5.49 17.67 -12.78
C SER A 489 4.82 16.38 -13.28
N GLN A 490 3.74 15.96 -12.61
CA GLN A 490 2.99 14.77 -12.94
C GLN A 490 2.13 14.97 -14.20
N HIS A 491 1.57 16.17 -14.39
CA HIS A 491 0.85 16.55 -15.59
C HIS A 491 1.77 16.53 -16.83
N CYS A 492 2.98 17.08 -16.73
CA CYS A 492 4.00 17.01 -17.79
C CYS A 492 4.32 15.56 -18.15
N LEU A 493 4.69 14.74 -17.16
CA LEU A 493 4.99 13.32 -17.37
C LEU A 493 3.81 12.55 -18.00
N SER A 494 2.59 12.81 -17.52
CA SER A 494 1.35 12.22 -18.05
C SER A 494 1.16 12.52 -19.55
N LYS A 495 1.44 13.74 -19.98
CA LYS A 495 1.34 14.15 -21.39
C LYS A 495 2.39 13.45 -22.25
N TRP A 496 3.66 13.47 -21.83
CA TRP A 496 4.76 12.85 -22.56
C TRP A 496 4.58 11.33 -22.71
N MET A 497 4.13 10.68 -21.64
CA MET A 497 3.86 9.24 -21.63
C MET A 497 2.73 8.86 -22.58
N ARG A 498 1.65 9.66 -22.68
CA ARG A 498 0.59 9.43 -23.69
C ARG A 498 1.13 9.50 -25.11
N TRP A 499 2.02 10.44 -25.42
CA TRP A 499 2.63 10.54 -26.75
C TRP A 499 3.53 9.34 -27.08
N ILE A 500 4.32 8.85 -26.12
CA ILE A 500 5.11 7.63 -26.34
C ILE A 500 4.19 6.43 -26.55
N LEU A 501 3.19 6.24 -25.68
CA LEU A 501 2.32 5.07 -25.71
C LEU A 501 1.45 5.01 -26.97
N ALA A 502 0.96 6.15 -27.47
CA ALA A 502 0.22 6.21 -28.73
C ALA A 502 1.08 5.71 -29.92
N LYS A 503 2.37 6.07 -29.94
CA LYS A 503 3.31 5.70 -31.01
C LYS A 503 3.99 4.34 -30.85
N CYS A 504 3.85 3.69 -29.70
CA CYS A 504 4.29 2.30 -29.47
C CYS A 504 3.15 1.28 -29.67
N VAL A 505 2.04 1.70 -30.29
CA VAL A 505 0.89 0.86 -30.66
C VAL A 505 0.67 0.84 -32.19
N GLU A 506 1.30 1.79 -32.91
CA GLU A 506 1.56 1.72 -34.36
C GLU A 506 2.82 0.87 -34.66
#